data_AF-K7ZEC6-F1
#
_entry.id   AF-K7ZEC6-F1
#
_cell.length_a   1.000
_cell.length_b   1.000
_cell.length_c   1.000
_cell.angle_alpha   90.00
_cell.angle_beta   90.00
_cell.angle_gamma   90.00
#
_symmetry.space_group_name_H-M   'P 1'
#
loop_
_entity.id
_entity.type
_entity.pdbx_description
1 polymer ?
#
loop_
_entity_poly.entity_id
_entity_poly.type
_entity_poly.pdbx_seq_one_letter_code
_entity_poly.pdbx_strand_id
1 'polypeptide(L)'
;MIVGDRALFEECVGLGVDFKVPWNGKLGANLMARYVRENYGAVNEHTWDGYFLAANWFAPFYHFANQSFISYQGYLDFIFSADEIGQEPGRTTSSVAWYNGFYWHQADYSLGYGLKYYKDYGQFVDGGIAGETSGLGHYVVLGYKF
;
A
#
# COMPACT_ATOMS: atom_id res chain seq x y z
N MET A 1 18.46 18.48 -19.78
CA MET A 1 17.13 17.93 -19.47
C MET A 1 17.15 16.48 -19.89
N ILE A 2 17.31 15.55 -18.95
CA ILE A 2 17.34 14.11 -19.23
C ILE A 2 15.88 13.64 -19.25
N VAL A 3 15.46 13.03 -20.36
CA VAL A 3 14.13 12.44 -20.53
C VAL A 3 14.15 11.11 -19.78
N GLY A 4 13.80 11.13 -18.49
CA GLY A 4 13.82 9.94 -17.62
C GLY A 4 13.55 10.26 -16.15
N ASP A 5 14.08 11.39 -15.65
CA ASP A 5 14.05 11.75 -14.21
C ASP A 5 12.75 12.46 -13.77
N ARG A 6 11.58 11.98 -14.20
CA ARG A 6 10.28 12.54 -13.78
C ARG A 6 9.26 11.48 -13.39
N ALA A 7 9.73 10.30 -13.02
CA ALA A 7 8.88 9.22 -12.54
C ALA A 7 8.80 9.24 -10.99
N LEU A 8 8.26 8.16 -10.44
CA LEU A 8 8.38 7.84 -9.02
C LEU A 8 9.45 6.76 -8.86
N PHE A 9 10.47 7.05 -8.05
CA PHE A 9 11.49 6.09 -7.64
C PHE A 9 11.83 6.30 -6.18
N GLU A 10 11.57 5.28 -5.37
CA GLU A 10 11.78 5.30 -3.93
C GLU A 10 12.45 4.01 -3.47
N GLU A 11 13.36 4.12 -2.51
CA GLU A 11 14.04 3.00 -1.88
C GLU A 11 13.65 2.97 -0.40
N CYS A 12 13.15 1.84 0.08
CA CYS A 12 12.78 1.66 1.48
C CYS A 12 13.68 0.59 2.11
N VAL A 13 14.31 0.93 3.23
CA VAL A 13 15.23 0.02 3.95
C VAL A 13 14.86 -0.01 5.43
N GLY A 14 14.76 -1.21 6.01
CA GLY A 14 14.41 -1.33 7.41
C GLY A 14 14.30 -2.76 7.92
N LEU A 15 13.51 -2.94 8.98
CA LEU A 15 13.36 -4.20 9.68
C LEU A 15 11.94 -4.74 9.49
N GLY A 16 11.86 -6.05 9.27
CA GLY A 16 10.61 -6.79 9.09
C GLY A 16 10.44 -7.86 10.15
N VAL A 17 9.19 -8.13 10.52
CA VAL A 17 8.81 -9.22 11.40
C VAL A 17 7.60 -9.95 10.84
N ASP A 18 7.64 -11.28 10.94
CA ASP A 18 6.48 -12.14 10.70
C ASP A 18 5.93 -12.62 12.04
N PHE A 19 4.61 -12.55 12.19
CA PHE A 19 3.93 -13.10 13.36
C PHE A 19 2.59 -13.73 13.00
N LYS A 20 2.19 -14.68 13.83
CA LYS A 20 0.92 -15.38 13.69
C LYS A 20 -0.07 -14.78 14.66
N VAL A 21 -1.17 -14.25 14.13
CA VAL A 21 -2.28 -13.76 14.93
C VAL A 21 -3.36 -14.85 14.99
N PRO A 22 -4.02 -15.04 16.14
CA PRO A 22 -5.24 -15.84 16.19
C PRO A 22 -6.21 -15.35 15.11
N TRP A 23 -6.85 -16.27 14.38
CA TRP A 23 -7.89 -16.01 13.39
C TRP A 23 -7.47 -15.30 12.08
N ASN A 24 -6.35 -14.56 12.05
CA ASN A 24 -5.89 -13.80 10.88
C ASN A 24 -4.67 -14.39 10.15
N GLY A 25 -4.33 -15.66 10.41
CA GLY A 25 -3.25 -16.34 9.70
C GLY A 25 -1.88 -15.72 9.95
N LYS A 26 -1.05 -15.64 8.90
CA LYS A 26 0.27 -15.01 8.95
C LYS A 26 0.15 -13.52 8.60
N LEU A 27 0.78 -12.69 9.42
CA LEU A 27 0.91 -11.26 9.21
C LEU A 27 2.40 -10.91 9.13
N GLY A 28 2.77 -10.13 8.12
CA GLY A 28 4.10 -9.53 8.00
C GLY A 28 4.01 -8.04 8.21
N ALA A 29 4.95 -7.45 8.96
CA ALA A 29 5.04 -6.02 9.19
C ALA A 29 6.48 -5.54 9.04
N ASN A 30 6.69 -4.45 8.30
CA ASN A 30 7.98 -3.86 7.99
C ASN A 30 7.96 -2.38 8.35
N LEU A 31 8.94 -1.93 9.12
CA LEU A 31 9.19 -0.52 9.39
C LEU A 31 10.48 -0.11 8.71
N MET A 32 10.39 0.85 7.79
CA MET A 32 11.47 1.22 6.89
C MET A 32 11.69 2.73 6.87
N ALA A 33 12.94 3.15 6.74
CA ALA A 33 13.27 4.51 6.32
C ALA A 33 13.15 4.60 4.80
N ARG A 34 12.72 5.76 4.29
CA ARG A 34 12.42 5.97 2.88
C ARG A 34 13.38 6.99 2.26
N TYR A 35 14.11 6.59 1.23
CA TYR A 35 14.92 7.45 0.39
C TYR A 35 14.20 7.70 -0.93
N VAL A 36 13.94 8.96 -1.24
CA VAL A 36 13.22 9.38 -2.44
C VAL A 36 14.24 9.78 -3.47
N ARG A 37 14.34 9.03 -4.57
CA ARG A 37 15.25 9.39 -5.67
C ARG A 37 14.54 10.30 -6.67
N GLU A 38 13.34 9.93 -7.07
CA GLU A 38 12.51 10.66 -8.05
C GLU A 38 11.07 10.70 -7.53
N ASN A 39 10.42 11.86 -7.60
CA ASN A 39 9.06 12.09 -7.16
C ASN A 39 8.42 13.22 -7.98
N TYR A 40 8.39 13.05 -9.30
CA TYR A 40 7.74 13.98 -10.23
C TYR A 40 8.23 15.44 -10.13
N GLY A 41 9.48 15.67 -9.74
CA GLY A 41 10.08 17.01 -9.53
C GLY A 41 9.70 17.67 -8.21
N ALA A 42 9.21 16.90 -7.23
CA ALA A 42 8.85 17.40 -5.91
C ALA A 42 10.08 17.80 -5.08
N VAL A 43 9.85 18.57 -4.02
CA VAL A 43 10.92 19.14 -3.18
C VAL A 43 11.76 18.11 -2.43
N ASN A 44 11.26 16.88 -2.26
CA ASN A 44 11.92 15.81 -1.51
C ASN A 44 12.73 14.84 -2.39
N GLU A 45 13.02 15.17 -3.64
CA GLU A 45 13.90 14.34 -4.46
C GLU A 45 15.34 14.34 -3.93
N HIS A 46 15.99 13.17 -4.01
CA HIS A 46 17.33 12.89 -3.52
C HIS A 46 17.53 13.09 -2.01
N THR A 47 16.49 12.83 -1.20
CA THR A 47 16.57 12.94 0.26
C THR A 47 15.99 11.70 0.97
N TRP A 48 16.45 11.50 2.20
CA TRP A 48 15.76 10.60 3.14
C TRP A 48 14.57 11.38 3.71
N ASP A 49 13.36 10.98 3.33
CA ASP A 49 12.14 11.70 3.67
C ASP A 49 11.03 10.73 4.09
N GLY A 50 10.81 10.72 5.39
CA GLY A 50 9.81 9.90 6.06
C GLY A 50 10.18 8.44 6.27
N TYR A 51 9.22 7.76 6.87
CA TYR A 51 9.25 6.33 7.16
C TYR A 51 8.04 5.66 6.53
N PHE A 52 8.20 4.38 6.21
CA PHE A 52 7.17 3.55 5.64
C PHE A 52 6.90 2.33 6.52
N LEU A 53 5.69 2.27 7.07
CA LEU A 53 5.15 1.09 7.74
C LEU A 53 4.30 0.31 6.74
N ALA A 54 4.77 -0.86 6.34
CA ALA A 54 4.09 -1.76 5.42
C ALA A 54 3.70 -3.04 6.17
N ALA A 55 2.40 -3.34 6.24
CA ALA A 55 1.89 -4.57 6.83
C ALA A 55 1.00 -5.32 5.84
N ASN A 56 1.06 -6.65 5.83
CA ASN A 56 0.24 -7.49 4.96
C ASN A 56 -0.23 -8.75 5.69
N TRP A 57 -1.36 -9.30 5.26
CA TRP A 57 -1.90 -10.54 5.80
C TRP A 57 -2.57 -11.39 4.73
N PHE A 58 -2.58 -12.69 4.99
CA PHE A 58 -3.29 -13.67 4.19
C PHE A 58 -3.83 -14.79 5.09
N ALA A 59 -5.16 -14.91 5.13
CA ALA A 59 -5.86 -15.82 6.01
C ALA A 59 -6.96 -16.58 5.29
N PRO A 60 -6.73 -17.84 4.86
CA PRO A 60 -7.80 -18.75 4.48
C PRO A 60 -8.73 -18.97 5.69
N PHE A 61 -10.02 -18.76 5.52
CA PHE A 61 -11.00 -18.91 6.61
C PHE A 61 -12.16 -19.85 6.27
N TYR A 62 -12.32 -20.25 5.01
CA TYR A 62 -13.32 -21.23 4.60
C TYR A 62 -12.78 -22.13 3.50
N HIS A 63 -12.91 -23.45 3.67
CA HIS A 63 -12.45 -24.44 2.69
C HIS A 63 -13.63 -25.25 2.15
N PHE A 64 -13.69 -25.36 0.83
CA PHE A 64 -14.70 -26.15 0.13
C PHE A 64 -14.21 -27.59 -0.10
N ALA A 65 -15.14 -28.51 -0.34
CA ALA A 65 -14.82 -29.90 -0.63
C ALA A 65 -14.00 -30.11 -1.92
N ASN A 66 -14.09 -29.16 -2.85
CA ASN A 66 -13.31 -29.16 -4.10
C ASN A 66 -11.90 -28.54 -3.94
N GLN A 67 -11.41 -28.40 -2.71
CA GLN A 67 -10.11 -27.83 -2.35
C GLN A 67 -9.94 -26.33 -2.62
N SER A 68 -10.95 -25.67 -3.21
CA SER A 68 -10.99 -24.21 -3.25
C SER A 68 -11.21 -23.64 -1.85
N PHE A 69 -10.88 -22.37 -1.64
CA PHE A 69 -11.03 -21.71 -0.35
C PHE A 69 -11.35 -20.22 -0.50
N ILE A 70 -11.91 -19.64 0.55
CA ILE A 70 -12.06 -18.20 0.71
C ILE A 70 -10.97 -17.70 1.66
N SER A 71 -10.26 -16.65 1.25
CA SER A 71 -9.30 -15.93 2.07
C SER A 71 -9.75 -14.51 2.37
N TYR A 72 -9.36 -14.05 3.55
CA TYR A 72 -9.28 -12.63 3.88
C TYR A 72 -7.82 -12.22 3.75
N GLN A 73 -7.55 -11.26 2.89
CA GLN A 73 -6.19 -10.82 2.58
C GLN A 73 -6.15 -9.33 2.30
N GLY A 74 -5.01 -8.71 2.58
CA GLY A 74 -4.88 -7.27 2.43
C GLY A 74 -3.53 -6.74 2.83
N TYR A 75 -3.43 -5.41 2.79
CA TYR A 75 -2.24 -4.67 3.17
C TYR A 75 -2.59 -3.32 3.78
N LEU A 76 -1.68 -2.80 4.60
CA LEU A 76 -1.64 -1.44 5.11
C LEU A 76 -0.30 -0.85 4.73
N ASP A 77 -0.35 0.23 3.96
CA ASP A 77 0.77 1.09 3.62
C ASP A 77 0.58 2.41 4.34
N PHE A 78 1.49 2.75 5.24
CA PHE A 78 1.47 4.01 5.99
C PHE A 78 2.80 4.73 5.90
N ILE A 79 2.81 5.88 5.22
CA ILE A 79 3.93 6.80 5.16
C ILE A 79 3.72 7.87 6.23
N PHE A 80 4.77 8.22 6.98
CA PHE A 80 4.72 9.25 8.01
C PHE A 80 6.07 9.97 8.19
N SER A 81 6.05 11.15 8.82
CA SER A 81 7.23 12.00 9.06
C SER A 81 8.00 12.37 7.79
N ALA A 82 7.29 12.45 6.65
CA ALA A 82 7.85 12.95 5.40
C ALA A 82 7.81 14.49 5.40
N ASP A 83 8.68 15.07 6.22
CA ASP A 83 8.65 16.50 6.53
C ASP A 83 9.12 17.38 5.37
N GLU A 84 9.99 16.87 4.49
CA GLU A 84 10.50 17.63 3.33
C GLU A 84 9.38 17.86 2.31
N ILE A 85 8.69 16.79 1.89
CA ILE A 85 7.53 16.94 0.99
C ILE A 85 6.40 17.72 1.66
N GLY A 86 6.26 17.63 2.98
CA GLY A 86 5.29 18.42 3.74
C GLY A 86 5.51 19.94 3.68
N GLN A 87 6.70 20.41 3.28
CA GLN A 87 6.94 21.85 3.04
C GLN A 87 6.35 22.35 1.73
N GLU A 88 6.05 21.45 0.77
CA GLU A 88 5.46 21.81 -0.52
C GLU A 88 3.96 22.14 -0.35
N PRO A 89 3.49 23.31 -0.80
CA PRO A 89 2.08 23.68 -0.69
C PRO A 89 1.15 22.64 -1.34
N GLY A 90 0.16 22.17 -0.59
CA GLY A 90 -0.79 21.16 -1.06
C GLY A 90 -0.34 19.71 -0.88
N ARG A 91 0.80 19.47 -0.20
CA ARG A 91 1.28 18.14 0.18
C ARG A 91 1.09 17.85 1.68
N THR A 92 1.25 16.58 2.07
CA THR A 92 1.11 16.10 3.45
C THR A 92 2.34 15.30 3.90
N THR A 93 2.62 15.34 5.21
CA THR A 93 3.72 14.57 5.83
C THR A 93 3.39 13.09 6.04
N SER A 94 2.16 12.67 5.73
CA SER A 94 1.70 11.31 5.90
C SER A 94 0.68 10.90 4.84
N SER A 95 0.60 9.60 4.56
CA SER A 95 -0.35 9.01 3.62
C SER A 95 -0.70 7.58 4.05
N VAL A 96 -1.96 7.19 3.92
CA VAL A 96 -2.45 5.85 4.25
C VAL A 96 -3.09 5.21 3.03
N ALA A 97 -2.77 3.94 2.79
CA ALA A 97 -3.50 3.04 1.91
C ALA A 97 -3.75 1.71 2.62
N TRP A 98 -5.01 1.44 2.93
CA TRP A 98 -5.41 0.25 3.66
C TRP A 98 -6.42 -0.56 2.86
N TYR A 99 -5.95 -1.66 2.28
CA TYR A 99 -6.74 -2.55 1.44
C TYR A 99 -7.16 -3.82 2.20
N ASN A 100 -8.44 -4.17 2.06
CA ASN A 100 -9.07 -5.32 2.69
C ASN A 100 -9.87 -6.08 1.64
N GLY A 101 -9.52 -7.33 1.37
CA GLY A 101 -10.10 -8.10 0.29
C GLY A 101 -10.54 -9.50 0.70
N PHE A 102 -11.62 -9.94 0.08
CA PHE A 102 -12.12 -11.32 0.13
C PHE A 102 -11.91 -11.97 -1.22
N TYR A 103 -11.21 -13.10 -1.22
CA TYR A 103 -10.86 -13.80 -2.44
C TYR A 103 -11.32 -15.24 -2.36
N TRP A 104 -11.97 -15.70 -3.42
CA TRP A 104 -12.09 -17.12 -3.71
C TRP A 104 -10.87 -17.56 -4.51
N HIS A 105 -10.23 -18.65 -4.07
CA HIS A 105 -9.09 -19.25 -4.72
C HIS A 105 -9.40 -20.70 -5.09
N GLN A 106 -9.08 -21.05 -6.34
CA GLN A 106 -8.93 -22.42 -6.79
C GLN A 106 -7.47 -22.66 -7.24
N ALA A 107 -7.17 -23.86 -7.74
CA ALA A 107 -5.87 -24.27 -8.23
C ALA A 107 -5.27 -23.22 -9.19
N ASP A 108 -5.99 -22.92 -10.27
CA ASP A 108 -5.47 -22.05 -11.33
C ASP A 108 -6.13 -20.68 -11.34
N TYR A 109 -7.19 -20.47 -10.57
CA TYR A 109 -8.00 -19.25 -10.65
C TYR A 109 -8.14 -18.55 -9.30
N SER A 110 -8.34 -17.24 -9.34
CA SER A 110 -8.86 -16.48 -8.21
C SER A 110 -9.82 -15.40 -8.67
N LEU A 111 -10.87 -15.20 -7.87
CA LEU A 111 -11.78 -14.07 -7.98
C LEU A 111 -11.82 -13.34 -6.65
N GLY A 112 -11.58 -12.04 -6.66
CA GLY A 112 -11.56 -11.21 -5.46
C GLY A 112 -12.43 -9.98 -5.58
N TYR A 113 -12.97 -9.56 -4.44
CA TYR A 113 -13.51 -8.24 -4.24
C TYR A 113 -12.84 -7.60 -3.03
N GLY A 114 -12.46 -6.32 -3.13
CA GLY A 114 -11.82 -5.63 -2.03
C GLY A 114 -12.18 -4.17 -1.92
N LEU A 115 -12.02 -3.65 -0.72
CA LEU A 115 -12.23 -2.26 -0.33
C LEU A 115 -10.91 -1.68 0.14
N LYS A 116 -10.55 -0.51 -0.38
CA LYS A 116 -9.40 0.29 0.03
C LYS A 116 -9.89 1.55 0.71
N TYR A 117 -9.53 1.74 1.97
CA TYR A 117 -9.52 3.07 2.57
C TYR A 117 -8.19 3.73 2.22
N TYR A 118 -8.24 4.99 1.81
CA TYR A 118 -7.04 5.77 1.57
C TYR A 118 -7.22 7.17 2.16
N LYS A 119 -6.12 7.74 2.64
CA LYS A 119 -6.08 9.10 3.20
C LYS A 119 -4.84 9.81 2.72
N ASP A 120 -5.02 11.02 2.23
CA ASP A 120 -3.98 11.88 1.67
C ASP A 120 -3.10 11.08 0.69
N TYR A 121 -3.73 10.32 -0.20
CA TYR A 121 -3.07 9.35 -1.08
C TYR A 121 -2.09 10.05 -2.02
N GLY A 122 -0.88 9.52 -2.15
CA GLY A 122 0.20 10.18 -2.88
C GLY A 122 0.76 11.42 -2.15
N GLN A 123 0.48 11.55 -0.84
CA GLN A 123 0.91 12.66 0.00
C GLN A 123 0.39 14.02 -0.45
N PHE A 124 -0.82 14.04 -1.00
CA PHE A 124 -1.53 15.27 -1.38
C PHE A 124 -2.65 15.57 -0.39
N VAL A 125 -2.81 16.85 -0.06
CA VAL A 125 -3.90 17.33 0.79
C VAL A 125 -5.24 17.04 0.11
N ASP A 126 -6.14 16.43 0.85
CA ASP A 126 -7.51 16.14 0.39
C ASP A 126 -8.31 17.41 0.06
N GLY A 127 -9.04 17.38 -1.05
CA GLY A 127 -9.75 18.55 -1.59
C GLY A 127 -8.82 19.61 -2.19
N GLY A 128 -7.53 19.31 -2.33
CA GLY A 128 -6.52 20.20 -2.90
C GLY A 128 -6.41 20.07 -4.43
N ILE A 129 -5.21 20.39 -4.94
CA ILE A 129 -4.92 20.38 -6.39
C ILE A 129 -5.05 18.98 -7.03
N ALA A 130 -4.92 17.93 -6.23
CA ALA A 130 -5.04 16.54 -6.66
C ALA A 130 -6.47 15.99 -6.51
N GLY A 131 -7.44 16.83 -6.13
CA GLY A 131 -8.83 16.45 -5.93
C GLY A 131 -9.05 15.69 -4.62
N GLU A 132 -9.92 14.68 -4.67
CA GLU A 132 -10.24 13.81 -3.53
C GLU A 132 -9.14 12.76 -3.36
N THR A 133 -8.28 12.96 -2.37
CA THR A 133 -7.14 12.10 -2.05
C THR A 133 -7.40 11.29 -0.78
N SER A 134 -8.59 11.45 -0.17
CA SER A 134 -9.07 10.63 0.94
C SER A 134 -10.44 10.04 0.63
N GLY A 135 -10.63 8.76 0.93
CA GLY A 135 -11.91 8.11 0.66
C GLY A 135 -11.87 6.59 0.67
N LEU A 136 -12.83 6.03 -0.08
CA LEU A 136 -12.98 4.59 -0.28
C LEU A 136 -12.89 4.27 -1.77
N GLY A 137 -12.14 3.23 -2.10
CA GLY A 137 -12.07 2.64 -3.43
C GLY A 137 -12.42 1.16 -3.35
N HIS A 138 -12.92 0.59 -4.44
CA HIS A 138 -13.22 -0.85 -4.50
C HIS A 138 -12.66 -1.49 -5.76
N TYR A 139 -12.37 -2.78 -5.68
CA TYR A 139 -11.68 -3.51 -6.74
C TYR A 139 -12.35 -4.86 -6.95
N VAL A 140 -12.50 -5.26 -8.21
CA VAL A 140 -12.82 -6.63 -8.63
C VAL A 140 -11.58 -7.18 -9.33
N VAL A 141 -11.08 -8.33 -8.90
CA VAL A 141 -9.82 -8.90 -9.38
C VAL A 141 -10.05 -10.32 -9.89
N LEU A 142 -9.70 -10.56 -11.14
CA LEU A 142 -9.66 -11.88 -11.76
C LEU A 142 -8.20 -12.26 -12.02
N GLY A 143 -7.79 -13.44 -11.56
CA GLY A 143 -6.41 -13.92 -11.68
C GLY A 143 -6.33 -15.36 -12.19
N TYR A 144 -5.27 -15.63 -12.95
CA TYR A 144 -4.84 -16.96 -13.35
C TYR A 144 -3.45 -17.24 -12.79
N LYS A 145 -3.23 -18.44 -12.23
CA LYS A 145 -1.95 -18.90 -11.67
C LYS A 145 -1.34 -19.93 -12.64
N PHE A 146 -0.12 -19.65 -13.10
CA PHE A 146 0.63 -20.49 -14.05
C PHE A 146 1.43 -21.58 -13.34
#